data_AF-A0A1I7XRT1-F1
#
_entry.id   AF-A0A1I7XRT1-F1
#
_cell.length_a   1.000
_cell.length_b   1.000
_cell.length_c   1.000
_cell.angle_alpha   90.00
_cell.angle_beta   90.00
_cell.angle_gamma   90.00
#
_symmetry.space_group_name_H-M   'P 1'
#
loop_
_entity.id
_entity.type
_entity.pdbx_description
1 polymer ?
#
loop_
_entity_poly.entity_id
_entity_poly.type
_entity_poly.pdbx_seq_one_letter_code
_entity_poly.pdbx_strand_id
1 'polypeptide(L)'
;MIHCRTISIRDDCGVYCDIIFGVEIKVENGESFAAIISRFILTRFFSDPKIMKNKKFARGTVKSETFYYLSISCLEEVFSELSREVLSASGLPMKKAFAKIGFKPIHKQGFFDEYDYRVKDFADLTDGVILSKLVELICGFSAGTVISRLRNPGGDRLRKIGNVNIVLAAAKEGNIDTGEVRSEAIVGGIRESILELLWRLVGIYVGASDERNLRRESLNLANRIASGFGIVSTSSKGEDLVLHICKQIGEQLGIEVDSFADLRDGFLLASAWKMYNETAPDIAVYPGESLFYKVVNASVVRGWLARKQYEKLREKIGARESNCTGTFEDMAAVKIQKCEKKLSEDFNEIVEKESGLKENAVVRIQAWWRGNRQRFIMHNELVSRHMSMKMYKLRVEAEEGTHIDGYLTPVPVHTKLRESVTLLFHTRMYDVKVAAFIINRLTALSPHVCSYFVVDIRGLAVILDRLEQVDRGPGMTEVVAILAEVFLRIAQCPEPAVIREVDFFLKDCVKVAFHLFYAFYTYPNIVQMFGEAIVSFWKKPGAVKYFNKSKYYISAADQRFNRLPDSDIRKATLEMMKIILK
;
A
#
# COMPACT_ATOMS: atom_id res chain seq x y z
N MET A 1 13.57 -47.14 15.44
CA MET A 1 14.44 -47.56 14.32
C MET A 1 14.82 -46.30 13.55
N ILE A 2 16.10 -45.97 13.56
CA ILE A 2 16.65 -44.73 13.03
C ILE A 2 16.79 -44.89 11.50
N HIS A 3 16.19 -43.99 10.72
CA HIS A 3 16.59 -43.79 9.32
C HIS A 3 17.17 -42.39 9.18
N CYS A 4 18.51 -42.34 9.18
CA CYS A 4 19.30 -41.21 8.72
C CYS A 4 18.83 -40.79 7.32
N ARG A 5 18.50 -39.50 7.13
CA ARG A 5 18.20 -38.94 5.81
C ARG A 5 19.45 -38.27 5.27
N THR A 6 20.16 -39.03 4.45
CA THR A 6 21.40 -38.66 3.75
C THR A 6 21.07 -37.90 2.46
N ILE A 7 21.94 -36.98 2.03
CA ILE A 7 21.95 -36.49 0.63
C ILE A 7 22.29 -37.69 -0.26
N SER A 8 21.33 -38.15 -1.06
CA SER A 8 21.53 -39.24 -2.02
C SER A 8 22.05 -38.67 -3.33
N ILE A 9 23.31 -38.96 -3.66
CA ILE A 9 23.84 -38.82 -5.02
C ILE A 9 23.58 -40.17 -5.69
N ARG A 10 22.76 -40.21 -6.75
CA ARG A 10 22.62 -41.42 -7.56
C ARG A 10 23.62 -41.39 -8.71
N ASP A 11 24.04 -42.57 -9.16
CA ASP A 11 25.07 -42.78 -10.20
C ASP A 11 24.66 -42.22 -11.59
N ASP A 12 23.44 -41.74 -11.72
CA ASP A 12 22.82 -41.06 -12.84
C ASP A 12 22.69 -39.54 -12.59
N CYS A 13 23.83 -38.84 -12.57
CA CYS A 13 24.02 -37.39 -12.83
C CYS A 13 23.12 -36.34 -12.11
N GLY A 14 22.49 -36.66 -10.97
CA GLY A 14 21.59 -35.73 -10.26
C GLY A 14 21.77 -35.70 -8.75
N VAL A 15 21.59 -34.51 -8.14
CA VAL A 15 21.54 -34.35 -6.68
C VAL A 15 20.14 -33.93 -6.24
N TYR A 16 19.58 -34.70 -5.32
CA TYR A 16 18.24 -34.50 -4.77
C TYR A 16 18.30 -33.70 -3.46
N CYS A 17 17.74 -32.49 -3.43
CA CYS A 17 17.60 -31.67 -2.22
C CYS A 17 16.15 -31.73 -1.71
N ASP A 18 15.85 -32.75 -0.90
CA ASP A 18 14.49 -33.15 -0.55
C ASP A 18 13.70 -32.22 0.38
N ILE A 19 14.27 -31.14 0.93
CA ILE A 19 13.71 -30.55 2.16
C ILE A 19 13.20 -29.09 2.04
N ILE A 20 13.56 -28.30 1.00
CA ILE A 20 13.15 -26.88 0.96
C ILE A 20 12.34 -26.49 -0.29
N PHE A 21 12.59 -27.11 -1.46
CA PHE A 21 11.98 -26.65 -2.72
C PHE A 21 11.34 -27.74 -3.58
N GLY A 22 11.56 -29.03 -3.30
CA GLY A 22 11.00 -30.13 -4.09
C GLY A 22 11.42 -30.11 -5.57
N VAL A 23 12.64 -29.65 -5.87
CA VAL A 23 13.16 -29.54 -7.24
C VAL A 23 14.41 -30.41 -7.39
N GLU A 24 14.44 -31.20 -8.47
CA GLU A 24 15.60 -31.97 -8.92
C GLU A 24 16.59 -31.05 -9.65
N ILE A 25 17.84 -31.02 -9.18
CA ILE A 25 18.88 -30.14 -9.74
C ILE A 25 19.86 -30.98 -10.55
N LYS A 26 19.81 -30.81 -11.87
CA LYS A 26 20.73 -31.49 -12.80
C LYS A 26 22.14 -30.91 -12.65
N VAL A 27 23.11 -31.78 -12.46
CA VAL A 27 24.52 -31.41 -12.33
C VAL A 27 25.21 -31.65 -13.66
N GLU A 28 25.65 -30.59 -14.33
CA GLU A 28 26.45 -30.70 -15.55
C GLU A 28 27.89 -31.11 -15.21
N ASN A 29 28.51 -31.93 -16.08
CA ASN A 29 29.85 -32.45 -15.87
C ASN A 29 30.88 -31.32 -15.73
N GLY A 30 31.53 -31.23 -14.56
CA GLY A 30 32.60 -30.26 -14.28
C GLY A 30 32.19 -29.06 -13.41
N GLU A 31 30.90 -28.88 -13.12
CA GLU A 31 30.45 -27.82 -12.22
C GLU A 31 30.51 -28.22 -10.74
N SER A 32 31.06 -27.35 -9.89
CA SER A 32 31.07 -27.62 -8.45
C SER A 32 29.65 -27.55 -7.90
N PHE A 33 29.26 -28.56 -7.12
CA PHE A 33 27.96 -28.66 -6.46
C PHE A 33 27.56 -27.37 -5.71
N ALA A 34 28.52 -26.72 -5.05
CA ALA A 34 28.30 -25.45 -4.36
C ALA A 34 27.85 -24.31 -5.31
N ALA A 35 28.38 -24.26 -6.54
CA ALA A 35 28.01 -23.27 -7.54
C ALA A 35 26.58 -23.51 -8.10
N ILE A 36 26.21 -24.77 -8.27
CA ILE A 36 24.89 -25.20 -8.75
C ILE A 36 23.81 -24.84 -7.74
N ILE A 37 24.01 -25.22 -6.47
CA ILE A 37 23.10 -24.89 -5.37
C ILE A 37 22.99 -23.38 -5.16
N SER A 38 24.11 -22.65 -5.21
CA SER A 38 24.08 -21.19 -5.04
C SER A 38 23.26 -20.49 -6.13
N ARG A 39 23.42 -20.93 -7.39
CA ARG A 39 22.65 -20.42 -8.53
C ARG A 39 21.15 -20.75 -8.39
N PHE A 40 20.84 -21.96 -7.95
CA PHE A 40 19.46 -22.37 -7.71
C PHE A 40 18.78 -21.50 -6.63
N ILE A 41 19.46 -21.27 -5.50
CA ILE A 41 18.95 -20.42 -4.42
C ILE A 41 18.81 -18.96 -4.88
N LEU A 42 19.75 -18.41 -5.66
CA LEU A 42 19.62 -17.06 -6.24
C LEU A 42 18.40 -16.91 -7.16
N THR A 43 18.22 -17.88 -8.05
CA THR A 43 17.20 -17.82 -9.11
C THR A 43 15.78 -18.01 -8.57
N ARG A 44 15.63 -18.62 -7.38
CA ARG A 44 14.32 -18.96 -6.82
C ARG A 44 14.02 -18.23 -5.51
N PHE A 45 14.98 -18.10 -4.61
CA PHE A 45 14.76 -17.48 -3.30
C PHE A 45 14.87 -15.95 -3.35
N PHE A 46 15.86 -15.41 -4.09
CA PHE A 46 16.09 -13.96 -4.18
C PHE A 46 15.44 -13.30 -5.41
N SER A 47 14.90 -14.09 -6.34
CA SER A 47 14.18 -13.58 -7.51
C SER A 47 12.70 -13.30 -7.22
N ASP A 48 12.17 -13.68 -6.05
CA ASP A 48 10.81 -13.33 -5.64
C ASP A 48 10.76 -11.85 -5.18
N PRO A 49 10.03 -10.96 -5.89
CA PRO A 49 9.90 -9.56 -5.51
C PRO A 49 9.23 -9.36 -4.15
N LYS A 50 8.45 -10.33 -3.65
CA LYS A 50 7.83 -10.26 -2.32
C LYS A 50 8.86 -10.42 -1.21
N ILE A 51 9.89 -11.23 -1.42
CA ILE A 51 11.01 -11.43 -0.49
C ILE A 51 11.92 -10.20 -0.53
N MET A 52 12.20 -9.65 -1.72
CA MET A 52 13.08 -8.49 -1.90
C MET A 52 12.45 -7.13 -1.57
N LYS A 53 11.11 -6.98 -1.61
CA LYS A 53 10.40 -5.72 -1.31
C LYS A 53 9.98 -5.59 0.15
N ASN A 54 10.18 -6.62 0.97
CA ASN A 54 9.81 -6.55 2.38
C ASN A 54 10.90 -5.78 3.15
N LYS A 55 10.65 -4.47 3.41
CA LYS A 55 11.55 -3.59 4.18
C LYS A 55 11.71 -4.00 5.65
N LYS A 56 10.96 -5.00 6.11
CA LYS A 56 11.22 -5.72 7.35
C LYS A 56 11.53 -7.15 6.95
N PHE A 57 12.75 -7.63 7.21
CA PHE A 57 12.93 -9.06 7.49
C PHE A 57 12.23 -9.32 8.82
N ALA A 58 10.89 -9.35 8.78
CA ALA A 58 10.07 -9.73 9.90
C ALA A 58 10.46 -11.18 10.23
N ARG A 59 10.96 -11.39 11.45
CA ARG A 59 11.21 -12.68 12.11
C ARG A 59 10.46 -13.81 11.41
N GLY A 60 11.12 -14.51 10.51
CA GLY A 60 10.58 -15.68 9.86
C GLY A 60 10.91 -16.89 10.71
N THR A 61 9.92 -17.43 11.42
CA THR A 61 10.04 -18.79 11.96
C THR A 61 9.88 -19.77 10.83
N VAL A 62 10.97 -20.43 10.44
CA VAL A 62 10.92 -21.60 9.56
C VAL A 62 10.48 -22.78 10.41
N LYS A 63 9.26 -23.29 10.21
CA LYS A 63 8.87 -24.61 10.73
C LYS A 63 9.46 -25.67 9.81
N SER A 64 10.58 -26.25 10.24
CA SER A 64 11.06 -27.57 9.81
C SER A 64 10.95 -28.49 11.03
N GLU A 65 10.61 -29.77 10.83
CA GLU A 65 10.37 -30.76 11.90
C GLU A 65 11.57 -30.95 12.86
N THR A 66 12.71 -30.30 12.62
CA THR A 66 13.92 -30.36 13.45
C THR A 66 14.27 -29.05 14.19
N PHE A 67 13.56 -27.93 13.99
CA PHE A 67 13.97 -26.64 14.56
C PHE A 67 12.88 -25.94 15.37
N TYR A 68 13.09 -25.92 16.69
CA TYR A 68 12.45 -24.97 17.59
C TYR A 68 13.28 -23.68 17.64
N TYR A 69 12.63 -22.55 17.30
CA TYR A 69 13.03 -21.16 17.56
C TYR A 69 14.46 -20.73 17.19
N LEU A 70 14.65 -20.26 15.94
CA LEU A 70 15.67 -19.23 15.68
C LEU A 70 15.04 -18.05 14.93
N SER A 71 15.09 -16.86 15.52
CA SER A 71 14.72 -15.62 14.83
C SER A 71 15.88 -15.19 13.94
N ILE A 72 15.77 -15.44 12.64
CA ILE A 72 16.81 -15.01 11.69
C ILE A 72 16.59 -13.53 11.37
N SER A 73 17.59 -12.70 11.70
CA SER A 73 17.50 -11.24 11.65
C SER A 73 18.25 -10.65 10.46
N CYS A 74 19.23 -11.37 9.93
CA CYS A 74 20.09 -10.87 8.88
C CYS A 74 20.44 -11.91 7.82
N LEU A 75 20.78 -11.44 6.62
CA LEU A 75 21.15 -12.28 5.48
C LEU A 75 22.41 -13.13 5.74
N GLU A 76 23.26 -12.71 6.67
CA GLU A 76 24.47 -13.43 7.06
C GLU A 76 24.15 -14.68 7.90
N GLU A 77 23.18 -14.59 8.81
CA GLU A 77 22.62 -15.75 9.53
C GLU A 77 21.95 -16.72 8.55
N VAL A 78 21.20 -16.20 7.56
CA VAL A 78 20.63 -17.02 6.48
C VAL A 78 21.73 -17.78 5.73
N PHE A 79 22.83 -17.13 5.36
CA PHE A 79 23.94 -17.82 4.68
C PHE A 79 24.67 -18.82 5.56
N SER A 80 24.81 -18.54 6.86
CA SER A 80 25.45 -19.45 7.80
C SER A 80 24.64 -20.74 7.95
N GLU A 81 23.33 -20.61 8.16
CA GLU A 81 22.43 -21.77 8.28
C GLU A 81 22.32 -22.53 6.95
N LEU A 82 22.20 -21.84 5.81
CA LEU A 82 22.25 -22.50 4.50
C LEU A 82 23.59 -23.18 4.22
N SER A 83 24.71 -22.64 4.73
CA SER A 83 26.01 -23.30 4.62
C SER A 83 26.03 -24.59 5.43
N ARG A 84 25.45 -24.60 6.64
CA ARG A 84 25.39 -25.78 7.51
C ARG A 84 24.48 -26.86 6.95
N GLU A 85 23.30 -26.48 6.46
CA GLU A 85 22.29 -27.46 6.02
C GLU A 85 22.57 -27.98 4.60
N VAL A 86 23.03 -27.13 3.68
CA VAL A 86 23.14 -27.48 2.25
C VAL A 86 24.57 -27.79 1.82
N LEU A 87 25.57 -27.21 2.51
CA LEU A 87 26.97 -27.30 2.13
C LEU A 87 27.85 -28.01 3.17
N SER A 88 27.25 -28.74 4.13
CA SER A 88 27.93 -29.45 5.23
C SER A 88 29.12 -30.31 4.79
N ALA A 89 29.12 -30.83 3.56
CA ALA A 89 30.19 -31.66 3.01
C ALA A 89 31.22 -30.94 2.10
N SER A 90 30.98 -29.67 1.73
CA SER A 90 31.78 -28.99 0.67
C SER A 90 32.87 -28.05 1.17
N GLY A 91 32.90 -27.73 2.47
CA GLY A 91 33.89 -26.83 3.09
C GLY A 91 33.87 -25.37 2.64
N LEU A 92 33.12 -25.02 1.59
CA LEU A 92 33.02 -23.67 1.05
C LEU A 92 31.80 -22.93 1.66
N PRO A 93 32.00 -21.81 2.40
CA PRO A 93 30.88 -21.04 2.93
C PRO A 93 30.00 -20.47 1.81
N MET A 94 28.68 -20.55 1.98
CA MET A 94 27.69 -20.09 1.00
C MET A 94 27.90 -18.63 0.61
N LYS A 95 28.27 -17.77 1.57
CA LYS A 95 28.66 -16.36 1.33
C LYS A 95 29.76 -16.21 0.27
N LYS A 96 30.77 -17.10 0.26
CA LYS A 96 31.86 -17.09 -0.73
C LYS A 96 31.40 -17.67 -2.07
N ALA A 97 30.51 -18.66 -2.06
CA ALA A 97 29.94 -19.22 -3.28
C ALA A 97 29.06 -18.20 -4.04
N PHE A 98 28.23 -17.44 -3.32
CA PHE A 98 27.42 -16.35 -3.87
C PHE A 98 28.27 -15.18 -4.41
N ALA A 99 29.38 -14.87 -3.75
CA ALA A 99 30.30 -13.83 -4.24
C ALA A 99 30.96 -14.21 -5.59
N LYS A 100 31.24 -15.50 -5.83
CA LYS A 100 31.82 -15.99 -7.09
C LYS A 100 30.88 -15.84 -8.29
N ILE A 101 29.57 -15.87 -8.06
CA ILE A 101 28.53 -15.68 -9.09
C ILE A 101 28.04 -14.22 -9.18
N GLY A 102 28.81 -13.28 -8.63
CA GLY A 102 28.56 -11.84 -8.75
C GLY A 102 27.54 -11.28 -7.75
N PHE A 103 26.96 -12.09 -6.88
CA PHE A 103 26.04 -11.61 -5.84
C PHE A 103 26.82 -11.14 -4.61
N LYS A 104 26.92 -9.82 -4.46
CA LYS A 104 27.47 -9.16 -3.26
C LYS A 104 26.33 -8.41 -2.56
N PRO A 105 25.74 -8.96 -1.50
CA PRO A 105 24.67 -8.28 -0.80
C PRO A 105 25.19 -7.01 -0.13
N ILE A 106 24.53 -5.89 -0.39
CA ILE A 106 24.82 -4.60 0.22
C ILE A 106 23.73 -4.37 1.27
N HIS A 107 24.11 -4.40 2.55
CA HIS A 107 23.19 -4.09 3.64
C HIS A 107 22.75 -2.62 3.52
N LYS A 108 21.46 -2.38 3.32
CA LYS A 108 20.88 -1.03 3.13
C LYS A 108 19.78 -0.71 4.14
N GLN A 109 19.89 -1.25 5.35
CA GLN A 109 19.01 -0.91 6.48
C GLN A 109 19.82 -0.08 7.48
N GLY A 110 19.29 1.07 7.87
CA GLY A 110 19.88 1.91 8.90
C GLY A 110 19.33 1.54 10.28
N PHE A 111 20.04 1.90 11.35
CA PHE A 111 19.55 1.68 12.72
C PHE A 111 18.19 2.37 12.98
N PHE A 112 17.90 3.45 12.24
CA PHE A 112 16.66 4.21 12.35
C PHE A 112 15.44 3.51 11.75
N ASP A 113 15.63 2.47 10.92
CA ASP A 113 14.54 1.70 10.31
C ASP A 113 13.94 0.68 11.30
N GLU A 114 14.72 0.25 12.30
CA GLU A 114 14.33 -0.71 13.34
C GLU A 114 14.03 -0.07 14.69
N TYR A 115 14.24 1.23 14.80
CA TYR A 115 14.12 1.97 16.05
C TYR A 115 12.64 2.09 16.49
N ASP A 116 12.36 1.85 17.78
CA ASP A 116 11.03 2.04 18.36
C ASP A 116 10.83 3.51 18.73
N TYR A 117 10.07 4.25 17.92
CA TYR A 117 9.82 5.68 18.13
C TYR A 117 8.74 5.98 19.19
N ARG A 118 8.26 4.97 19.92
CA ARG A 118 7.28 5.18 21.00
C ARG A 118 7.99 5.65 22.25
N VAL A 119 7.72 6.88 22.67
CA VAL A 119 8.16 7.43 23.95
C VAL A 119 7.30 6.85 25.07
N LYS A 120 7.91 6.03 25.93
CA LYS A 120 7.31 5.48 27.15
C LYS A 120 7.82 6.23 28.37
N ASP A 121 9.09 6.62 28.34
CA ASP A 121 9.73 7.38 29.40
C ASP A 121 10.73 8.43 28.85
N PHE A 122 11.38 9.16 29.76
CA PHE A 122 12.42 10.13 29.38
C PHE A 122 13.70 9.47 28.86
N ALA A 123 13.94 8.19 29.19
CA ALA A 123 15.14 7.48 28.75
C ALA A 123 15.13 7.27 27.23
N ASP A 124 13.94 7.10 26.64
CA ASP A 124 13.74 6.99 25.18
C ASP A 124 14.18 8.25 24.40
N LEU A 125 14.34 9.40 25.07
CA LEU A 125 14.74 10.67 24.44
C LEU A 125 16.26 10.93 24.52
N THR A 126 16.99 10.11 25.28
CA THR A 126 18.39 10.41 25.66
C THR A 126 19.41 10.17 24.55
N ASP A 127 19.06 9.43 23.50
CA ASP A 127 19.99 9.08 22.43
C ASP A 127 19.90 9.98 21.18
N GLY A 128 18.98 10.95 21.21
CA GLY A 128 18.76 11.93 20.15
C GLY A 128 17.96 11.42 18.95
N VAL A 129 17.63 10.13 18.85
CA VAL A 129 16.96 9.58 17.65
C VAL A 129 15.53 10.10 17.54
N ILE A 130 14.73 10.00 18.59
CA ILE A 130 13.35 10.52 18.61
C ILE A 130 13.35 12.05 18.47
N LEU A 131 14.25 12.72 19.19
CA LEU A 131 14.36 14.19 19.14
C LEU A 131 14.73 14.68 17.73
N SER A 132 15.55 13.94 16.98
CA SER A 132 15.87 14.29 15.58
C SER A 132 14.63 14.32 14.69
N LYS A 133 13.71 13.35 14.87
CA LYS A 133 12.44 13.32 14.12
C LYS A 133 11.50 14.43 14.53
N LEU A 134 11.49 14.78 15.82
CA LEU A 134 10.71 15.90 16.31
C LEU A 134 11.18 17.22 15.70
N VAL A 135 12.50 17.44 15.63
CA VAL A 135 13.09 18.62 14.97
C VAL A 135 12.77 18.65 13.48
N GLU A 136 12.91 17.52 12.76
CA GLU A 136 12.51 17.43 11.34
C GLU A 136 11.06 17.87 11.13
N LEU A 137 10.15 17.40 11.99
CA LEU A 137 8.73 17.71 11.91
C LEU A 137 8.43 19.19 12.19
N ILE A 138 9.01 19.75 13.24
CA ILE A 138 8.70 21.11 13.71
C ILE A 138 9.31 22.15 12.78
N CYS A 139 10.53 21.93 12.30
CA CYS A 139 11.23 22.87 11.42
C CYS A 139 10.82 22.71 9.94
N GLY A 140 9.96 21.74 9.62
CA GLY A 140 9.54 21.47 8.25
C GLY A 140 10.64 20.90 7.35
N PHE A 141 11.68 20.27 7.94
CA PHE A 141 12.73 19.63 7.16
C PHE A 141 12.19 18.38 6.44
N SER A 142 12.78 18.05 5.28
CA SER A 142 12.42 16.82 4.59
C SER A 142 12.81 15.60 5.42
N ALA A 143 11.92 14.62 5.47
CA ALA A 143 12.10 13.42 6.29
C ALA A 143 13.41 12.71 5.95
N GLY A 144 14.26 12.46 6.95
CA GLY A 144 15.57 11.83 6.74
C GLY A 144 16.76 12.79 6.85
N THR A 145 16.53 14.11 6.75
CA THR A 145 17.61 15.11 6.67
C THR A 145 18.49 15.16 7.91
N VAL A 146 17.89 15.08 9.10
CA VAL A 146 18.60 15.14 10.37
C VAL A 146 18.97 13.72 10.79
N ILE A 147 18.02 12.79 10.76
CA ILE A 147 18.23 11.42 11.25
C ILE A 147 19.34 10.66 10.50
N SER A 148 19.56 10.94 9.22
CA SER A 148 20.64 10.32 8.43
C SER A 148 22.05 10.74 8.86
N ARG A 149 22.17 11.85 9.60
CA ARG A 149 23.44 12.35 10.16
C ARG A 149 23.77 11.67 11.49
N LEU A 150 22.80 11.04 12.14
CA LEU A 150 22.98 10.38 13.43
C LEU A 150 23.75 9.07 13.27
N ARG A 151 24.45 8.70 14.34
CA ARG A 151 25.11 7.40 14.50
C ARG A 151 24.19 6.43 15.24
N ASN A 152 24.42 5.13 15.06
CA ASN A 152 23.68 4.10 15.78
C ASN A 152 23.80 4.32 17.31
N PRO A 153 22.68 4.47 18.04
CA PRO A 153 22.66 4.78 19.46
C PRO A 153 23.02 3.61 20.37
N GLY A 154 23.06 2.37 19.86
CA GLY A 154 23.44 1.15 20.60
C GLY A 154 24.92 1.06 21.01
N GLY A 155 25.65 2.18 20.97
CA GLY A 155 27.06 2.27 21.33
C GLY A 155 27.31 3.09 22.60
N ASP A 156 28.50 3.67 22.68
CA ASP A 156 29.00 4.40 23.84
C ASP A 156 28.34 5.78 24.03
N ARG A 157 28.42 6.31 25.26
CA ARG A 157 27.82 7.59 25.65
C ARG A 157 28.23 8.75 24.74
N LEU A 158 29.47 8.77 24.23
CA LEU A 158 29.95 9.82 23.33
C LEU A 158 29.19 9.84 21.99
N ARG A 159 28.74 8.69 21.48
CA ARG A 159 27.89 8.63 20.27
C ARG A 159 26.55 9.27 20.52
N LYS A 160 25.92 8.99 21.68
CA LYS A 160 24.65 9.60 22.07
C LYS A 160 24.78 11.12 22.22
N ILE A 161 25.87 11.59 22.85
CA ILE A 161 26.20 13.02 22.95
C ILE A 161 26.37 13.63 21.57
N GLY A 162 27.11 12.97 20.67
CA GLY A 162 27.27 13.39 19.28
C GLY A 162 25.93 13.49 18.54
N ASN A 163 25.04 12.51 18.71
CA ASN A 163 23.70 12.54 18.13
C ASN A 163 22.88 13.71 18.66
N VAL A 164 22.85 13.92 19.97
CA VAL A 164 22.10 15.04 20.56
C VAL A 164 22.69 16.38 20.14
N ASN A 165 24.01 16.51 19.99
CA ASN A 165 24.63 17.72 19.42
C ASN A 165 24.14 18.01 18.00
N ILE A 166 24.00 16.97 17.16
CA ILE A 166 23.44 17.12 15.81
C ILE A 166 21.99 17.59 15.88
N VAL A 167 21.19 17.05 16.80
CA VAL A 167 19.80 17.47 17.01
C VAL A 167 19.72 18.94 17.43
N LEU A 168 20.52 19.36 18.41
CA LEU A 168 20.55 20.74 18.89
C LEU A 168 21.02 21.71 17.81
N ALA A 169 22.02 21.31 17.01
CA ALA A 169 22.48 22.10 15.86
C ALA A 169 21.39 22.24 14.79
N ALA A 170 20.70 21.16 14.46
CA ALA A 170 19.59 21.17 13.51
C ALA A 170 18.39 22.01 14.01
N ALA A 171 18.11 21.99 15.32
CA ALA A 171 17.09 22.85 15.91
C ALA A 171 17.47 24.33 15.75
N LYS A 172 18.72 24.71 16.02
CA LYS A 172 19.23 26.07 15.78
C LYS A 172 19.17 26.48 14.30
N GLU A 173 19.50 25.57 13.39
CA GLU A 173 19.33 25.77 11.94
C GLU A 173 17.87 26.04 11.56
N GLY A 174 16.93 25.41 12.27
CA GLY A 174 15.49 25.66 12.17
C GLY A 174 14.98 26.89 12.93
N ASN A 175 15.87 27.80 13.36
CA ASN A 175 15.56 28.99 14.18
C ASN A 175 14.88 28.69 15.53
N ILE A 176 15.17 27.53 16.12
CA ILE A 176 14.71 27.18 17.47
C ILE A 176 15.78 27.58 18.48
N ASP A 177 15.42 28.43 19.44
CA ASP A 177 16.28 28.70 20.59
C ASP A 177 16.26 27.49 21.54
N THR A 178 17.31 26.68 21.49
CA THR A 178 17.52 25.53 22.38
C THR A 178 18.04 25.92 23.77
N GLY A 179 18.37 27.19 24.00
CA GLY A 179 18.89 27.67 25.29
C GLY A 179 20.25 27.10 25.66
N GLU A 180 20.49 27.01 26.96
CA GLU A 180 21.71 26.45 27.55
C GLU A 180 21.66 24.92 27.73
N VAL A 181 20.68 24.25 27.10
CA VAL A 181 20.54 22.79 27.17
C VAL A 181 21.80 22.12 26.59
N ARG A 182 22.54 21.43 27.46
CA ARG A 182 23.74 20.68 27.09
C ARG A 182 23.40 19.25 26.69
N SER A 183 24.07 18.74 25.66
CA SER A 183 23.85 17.37 25.17
C SER A 183 24.19 16.31 26.23
N GLU A 184 25.17 16.59 27.11
CA GLU A 184 25.52 15.72 28.23
C GLU A 184 24.38 15.57 29.24
N ALA A 185 23.58 16.62 29.44
CA ALA A 185 22.44 16.63 30.36
C ALA A 185 21.28 15.81 29.80
N ILE A 186 20.99 15.96 28.51
CA ILE A 186 19.99 15.15 27.80
C ILE A 186 20.37 13.67 27.81
N VAL A 187 21.61 13.33 27.44
CA VAL A 187 22.09 11.94 27.46
C VAL A 187 22.16 11.38 28.89
N GLY A 188 22.39 12.24 29.88
CA GLY A 188 22.35 11.90 31.29
C GLY A 188 20.93 11.65 31.84
N GLY A 189 19.88 11.89 31.05
CA GLY A 189 18.50 11.68 31.47
C GLY A 189 18.00 12.74 32.46
N ILE A 190 18.64 13.92 32.52
CA ILE A 190 18.21 15.02 33.39
C ILE A 190 16.85 15.52 32.90
N ARG A 191 15.81 15.28 33.69
CA ARG A 191 14.41 15.48 33.28
C ARG A 191 14.13 16.95 32.95
N GLU A 192 14.68 17.84 33.75
CA GLU A 192 14.51 19.29 33.63
C GLU A 192 15.05 19.78 32.30
N SER A 193 16.24 19.32 31.89
CA SER A 193 16.84 19.69 30.59
C SER A 193 16.09 19.09 29.41
N ILE A 194 15.58 17.85 29.53
CA ILE A 194 14.78 17.23 28.48
C ILE A 194 13.44 17.97 28.33
N LEU A 195 12.79 18.29 29.46
CA LEU A 195 11.54 19.06 29.47
C LEU A 195 11.74 20.48 28.93
N GLU A 196 12.82 21.16 29.28
CA GLU A 196 13.15 22.48 28.73
C GLU A 196 13.29 22.41 27.21
N LEU A 197 14.02 21.42 26.69
CA LEU A 197 14.17 21.23 25.25
C LEU A 197 12.84 20.92 24.57
N LEU A 198 12.04 20.01 25.12
CA LEU A 198 10.71 19.69 24.60
C LEU A 198 9.79 20.90 24.62
N TRP A 199 9.82 21.71 25.68
CA TRP A 199 9.03 22.92 25.81
C TRP A 199 9.39 23.94 24.73
N ARG A 200 10.69 24.17 24.51
CA ARG A 200 11.19 25.06 23.45
C ARG A 200 10.80 24.58 22.05
N LEU A 201 10.87 23.27 21.81
CA LEU A 201 10.43 22.65 20.55
C LEU A 201 8.90 22.81 20.35
N VAL A 202 8.10 22.47 21.36
CA VAL A 202 6.63 22.50 21.29
C VAL A 202 6.09 23.93 21.26
N GLY A 203 6.67 24.86 22.02
CA GLY A 203 6.26 26.25 22.09
C GLY A 203 6.35 26.96 20.73
N ILE A 204 7.38 26.65 19.93
CA ILE A 204 7.52 27.16 18.56
C ILE A 204 6.52 26.49 17.61
N TYR A 205 6.29 25.18 17.74
CA TYR A 205 5.34 24.47 16.88
C TYR A 205 3.91 25.00 17.03
N VAL A 206 3.45 25.22 18.27
CA VAL A 206 2.11 25.76 18.55
C VAL A 206 2.01 27.26 18.22
N GLY A 207 3.10 28.01 18.41
CA GLY A 207 3.15 29.45 18.12
C GLY A 207 3.18 29.80 16.63
N ALA A 208 3.91 29.05 15.81
CA ALA A 208 4.17 29.41 14.41
C ALA A 208 3.08 28.95 13.41
N SER A 209 2.43 27.80 13.63
CA SER A 209 1.45 27.27 12.68
C SER A 209 0.07 27.92 12.78
N ASP A 210 -0.28 28.47 13.95
CA ASP A 210 -1.65 28.92 14.25
C ASP A 210 -1.78 30.41 14.57
N GLU A 211 -0.71 31.21 14.54
CA GLU A 211 -0.77 32.66 14.87
C GLU A 211 -1.83 33.39 14.02
N ARG A 212 -1.92 33.08 12.73
CA ARG A 212 -2.92 33.67 11.82
C ARG A 212 -4.34 33.27 12.19
N ASN A 213 -4.55 32.01 12.57
CA ASN A 213 -5.87 31.51 12.98
C ASN A 213 -6.29 32.15 14.30
N LEU A 214 -5.37 32.21 15.27
CA LEU A 214 -5.57 32.86 16.57
C LEU A 214 -5.92 34.34 16.42
N ARG A 215 -5.21 35.10 15.58
CA ARG A 215 -5.52 36.52 15.29
C ARG A 215 -6.90 36.69 14.65
N ARG A 216 -7.29 35.79 13.75
CA ARG A 216 -8.63 35.81 13.14
C ARG A 216 -9.71 35.52 14.18
N GLU A 217 -9.48 34.56 15.07
CA GLU A 217 -10.45 34.29 16.14
C GLU A 217 -10.53 35.43 17.15
N SER A 218 -9.42 36.11 17.46
CA SER A 218 -9.44 37.33 18.29
C SER A 218 -10.31 38.43 17.68
N LEU A 219 -10.26 38.61 16.36
CA LEU A 219 -11.15 39.52 15.63
C LEU A 219 -12.63 39.09 15.74
N ASN A 220 -12.91 37.80 15.55
CA ASN A 220 -14.27 37.27 15.65
C ASN A 220 -14.86 37.46 17.05
N LEU A 221 -14.05 37.23 18.09
CA LEU A 221 -14.43 37.41 19.48
C LEU A 221 -14.66 38.88 19.84
N ALA A 222 -13.76 39.78 19.41
CA ALA A 222 -13.91 41.21 19.61
C ALA A 222 -15.24 41.75 19.04
N ASN A 223 -15.71 41.19 17.91
CA ASN A 223 -16.99 41.58 17.31
C ASN A 223 -18.23 41.04 18.07
N ARG A 224 -18.05 40.05 18.97
CA ARG A 224 -19.14 39.40 19.73
C ARG A 224 -19.27 39.90 21.16
N ILE A 225 -18.20 40.49 21.70
CA ILE A 225 -18.14 41.01 23.06
C ILE A 225 -18.62 42.47 23.05
N ALA A 226 -19.58 42.80 23.91
CA ALA A 226 -20.13 44.15 23.99
C ALA A 226 -19.21 45.13 24.75
N SER A 227 -18.30 44.60 25.59
CA SER A 227 -17.30 45.36 26.34
C SER A 227 -16.03 45.58 25.52
N GLY A 228 -15.31 46.67 25.79
CA GLY A 228 -14.17 47.18 25.01
C GLY A 228 -12.89 46.33 25.00
N PHE A 229 -12.99 45.00 25.13
CA PHE A 229 -11.86 44.08 24.94
C PHE A 229 -11.54 44.00 23.44
N GLY A 230 -10.66 44.89 23.00
CA GLY A 230 -10.30 45.07 21.59
C GLY A 230 -9.58 43.87 20.97
N ILE A 231 -9.33 44.00 19.67
CA ILE A 231 -8.54 43.03 18.90
C ILE A 231 -7.12 43.00 19.48
N VAL A 232 -6.52 41.81 19.52
CA VAL A 232 -5.12 41.64 19.95
C VAL A 232 -4.17 42.55 19.16
N SER A 233 -3.17 43.12 19.84
CA SER A 233 -2.16 43.97 19.19
C SER A 233 -1.42 43.21 18.08
N THR A 234 -1.08 43.94 17.00
CA THR A 234 -0.27 43.42 15.90
C THR A 234 1.15 43.04 16.34
N SER A 235 1.62 43.57 17.47
CA SER A 235 2.93 43.25 18.05
C SER A 235 2.95 42.00 18.95
N SER A 236 1.80 41.57 19.49
CA SER A 236 1.71 40.43 20.42
C SER A 236 1.95 39.11 19.68
N LYS A 237 2.79 38.21 20.22
CA LYS A 237 3.13 36.92 19.58
C LYS A 237 3.08 35.79 20.61
N GLY A 238 2.92 34.56 20.12
CA GLY A 238 2.99 33.35 20.94
C GLY A 238 2.05 33.38 22.15
N GLU A 239 2.62 33.32 23.34
CA GLU A 239 1.89 33.26 24.62
C GLU A 239 0.98 34.48 24.85
N ASP A 240 1.43 35.69 24.52
CA ASP A 240 0.62 36.91 24.70
C ASP A 240 -0.66 36.90 23.86
N LEU A 241 -0.57 36.33 22.65
CA LEU A 241 -1.71 36.18 21.75
C LEU A 241 -2.71 35.15 22.29
N VAL A 242 -2.21 34.01 22.81
CA VAL A 242 -3.06 32.98 23.41
C VAL A 242 -3.75 33.53 24.66
N LEU A 243 -3.00 34.20 25.54
CA LEU A 243 -3.55 34.80 26.74
C LEU A 243 -4.64 35.82 26.42
N HIS A 244 -4.42 36.71 25.45
CA HIS A 244 -5.43 37.69 25.02
C HIS A 244 -6.74 37.02 24.57
N ILE A 245 -6.66 35.93 23.82
CA ILE A 245 -7.85 35.17 23.40
C ILE A 245 -8.54 34.52 24.59
N CYS A 246 -7.78 33.98 25.55
CA CYS A 246 -8.35 33.45 26.79
C CYS A 246 -9.09 34.53 27.57
N LYS A 247 -8.57 35.77 27.63
CA LYS A 247 -9.26 36.91 28.26
C LYS A 247 -10.57 37.25 27.55
N GLN A 248 -10.55 37.29 26.20
CA GLN A 248 -11.76 37.54 25.40
C GLN A 248 -12.83 36.45 25.61
N ILE A 249 -12.44 35.17 25.65
CA ILE A 249 -13.36 34.06 25.93
C ILE A 249 -13.89 34.15 27.37
N GLY A 250 -13.01 34.50 28.32
CA GLY A 250 -13.36 34.70 29.72
C GLY A 250 -14.43 35.78 29.87
N GLU A 251 -14.23 36.94 29.25
CA GLU A 251 -15.18 38.04 29.25
C GLU A 251 -16.55 37.62 28.69
N GLN A 252 -16.59 36.88 27.58
CA GLN A 252 -17.83 36.37 27.01
C GLN A 252 -18.57 35.40 27.95
N LEU A 253 -17.84 34.70 28.82
CA LEU A 253 -18.35 33.74 29.78
C LEU A 253 -18.54 34.33 31.19
N GLY A 254 -18.16 35.59 31.42
CA GLY A 254 -18.13 36.20 32.76
C GLY A 254 -17.07 35.59 33.70
N ILE A 255 -15.95 35.14 33.15
CA ILE A 255 -14.82 34.54 33.89
C ILE A 255 -13.61 35.47 33.76
N GLU A 256 -13.08 35.93 34.89
CA GLU A 256 -11.88 36.77 34.93
C GLU A 256 -10.62 35.93 34.66
N VAL A 257 -9.76 36.42 33.75
CA VAL A 257 -8.53 35.74 33.36
C VAL A 257 -7.44 36.78 33.25
N ASP A 258 -6.46 36.72 34.13
CA ASP A 258 -5.34 37.66 34.12
C ASP A 258 -4.05 37.02 33.65
N SER A 259 -3.88 35.75 33.95
CA SER A 259 -2.69 34.96 33.70
C SER A 259 -3.03 33.52 33.32
N PHE A 260 -2.03 32.78 32.84
CA PHE A 260 -2.18 31.34 32.61
C PHE A 260 -2.43 30.53 33.89
N ALA A 261 -2.15 31.09 35.08
CA ALA A 261 -2.44 30.42 36.34
C ALA A 261 -3.95 30.23 36.55
N ASP A 262 -4.75 31.16 36.04
CA ASP A 262 -6.21 31.17 36.16
C ASP A 262 -6.87 30.08 35.30
N LEU A 263 -6.10 29.46 34.39
CA LEU A 263 -6.57 28.34 33.58
C LEU A 263 -6.43 26.99 34.29
N ARG A 264 -5.69 26.91 35.40
CA ARG A 264 -5.30 25.65 36.05
C ARG A 264 -6.46 24.90 36.67
N ASP A 265 -7.51 25.60 37.07
CA ASP A 265 -8.74 24.99 37.59
C ASP A 265 -9.55 24.29 36.48
N GLY A 266 -9.27 24.61 35.21
CA GLY A 266 -9.94 24.08 34.02
C GLY A 266 -11.31 24.68 33.74
N PHE A 267 -11.78 25.65 34.53
CA PHE A 267 -13.15 26.17 34.45
C PHE A 267 -13.40 26.95 33.15
N LEU A 268 -12.48 27.85 32.78
CA LEU A 268 -12.53 28.56 31.51
C LEU A 268 -12.52 27.58 30.33
N LEU A 269 -11.62 26.59 30.35
CA LEU A 269 -11.43 25.66 29.24
C LEU A 269 -12.62 24.71 29.06
N ALA A 270 -13.23 24.26 30.16
CA ALA A 270 -14.45 23.46 30.14
C ALA A 270 -15.66 24.26 29.61
N SER A 271 -15.78 25.52 30.03
CA SER A 271 -16.84 26.42 29.59
C SER A 271 -16.70 26.78 28.11
N ALA A 272 -15.47 27.05 27.66
CA ALA A 272 -15.14 27.22 26.25
C ALA A 272 -15.43 25.95 25.44
N TRP A 273 -15.11 24.76 25.96
CA TRP A 273 -15.42 23.49 25.30
C TRP A 273 -16.92 23.37 25.00
N LYS A 274 -17.78 23.69 25.98
CA LYS A 274 -19.23 23.68 25.81
C LYS A 274 -19.70 24.71 24.78
N MET A 275 -19.14 25.92 24.81
CA MET A 275 -19.50 26.99 23.88
C MET A 275 -19.18 26.63 22.43
N TYR A 276 -17.99 26.08 22.17
CA TYR A 276 -17.53 25.83 20.80
C TYR A 276 -17.91 24.46 20.26
N ASN A 277 -18.40 23.54 21.10
CA ASN A 277 -18.64 22.14 20.74
C ASN A 277 -20.01 21.66 21.17
N GLU A 278 -21.05 22.28 20.61
CA GLU A 278 -22.46 21.99 20.92
C GLU A 278 -22.87 20.51 20.80
N THR A 279 -22.18 19.75 19.95
CA THR A 279 -22.45 18.31 19.70
C THR A 279 -21.52 17.36 20.44
N ALA A 280 -20.53 17.87 21.18
CA ALA A 280 -19.59 17.04 21.92
C ALA A 280 -20.19 16.59 23.26
N PRO A 281 -19.81 15.41 23.77
CA PRO A 281 -20.16 15.00 25.13
C PRO A 281 -19.70 16.02 26.17
N ASP A 282 -20.46 16.09 27.27
CA ASP A 282 -20.10 16.94 28.41
C ASP A 282 -18.73 16.54 28.96
N ILE A 283 -17.97 17.55 29.40
CA ILE A 283 -16.62 17.39 29.90
C ILE A 283 -16.54 16.45 31.12
N ALA A 284 -17.63 16.34 31.88
CA ALA A 284 -17.74 15.49 33.06
C ALA A 284 -17.56 14.00 32.75
N VAL A 285 -17.89 13.58 31.51
CA VAL A 285 -17.83 12.19 31.04
C VAL A 285 -16.38 11.72 30.80
N TYR A 286 -15.45 12.66 30.62
CA TYR A 286 -14.05 12.32 30.35
C TYR A 286 -13.29 11.99 31.65
N PRO A 287 -12.34 11.04 31.61
CA PRO A 287 -11.57 10.66 32.78
C PRO A 287 -10.64 11.80 33.20
N GLY A 288 -10.37 11.95 34.51
CA GLY A 288 -9.47 12.96 35.05
C GLY A 288 -9.86 13.37 36.47
N GLU A 289 -8.86 13.59 37.33
CA GLU A 289 -9.06 13.95 38.73
C GLU A 289 -9.44 15.43 38.91
N SER A 290 -9.01 16.30 38.00
CA SER A 290 -9.40 17.71 37.94
C SER A 290 -10.13 18.03 36.64
N LEU A 291 -10.91 19.11 36.65
CA LEU A 291 -11.62 19.59 35.46
C LEU A 291 -10.63 19.91 34.32
N PHE A 292 -9.46 20.44 34.64
CA PHE A 292 -8.36 20.65 33.68
C PHE A 292 -7.94 19.33 33.00
N TYR A 293 -7.68 18.26 33.76
CA TYR A 293 -7.32 16.96 33.18
C TYR A 293 -8.43 16.37 32.32
N LYS A 294 -9.70 16.57 32.69
CA LYS A 294 -10.84 16.13 31.87
C LYS A 294 -10.88 16.85 30.52
N VAL A 295 -10.63 18.16 30.49
CA VAL A 295 -10.54 18.94 29.25
C VAL A 295 -9.37 18.48 28.38
N VAL A 296 -8.20 18.27 28.98
CA VAL A 296 -7.02 17.75 28.26
C VAL A 296 -7.35 16.39 27.63
N ASN A 297 -7.97 15.47 28.38
CA ASN A 297 -8.33 14.16 27.86
C ASN A 297 -9.40 14.23 26.76
N ALA A 298 -10.39 15.12 26.89
CA ALA A 298 -11.36 15.39 25.82
C ALA A 298 -10.70 15.90 24.53
N SER A 299 -9.73 16.81 24.67
CA SER A 299 -8.95 17.33 23.54
C SER A 299 -8.11 16.25 22.86
N VAL A 300 -7.54 15.30 23.62
CA VAL A 300 -6.77 14.17 23.09
C VAL A 300 -7.67 13.21 22.30
N VAL A 301 -8.84 12.85 22.86
CA VAL A 301 -9.81 11.96 22.17
C VAL A 301 -10.29 12.59 20.87
N ARG A 302 -10.61 13.89 20.90
CA ARG A 302 -11.03 14.59 19.68
C ARG A 302 -9.89 14.82 18.70
N GLY A 303 -8.68 15.11 19.18
CA GLY A 303 -7.48 15.19 18.35
C GLY A 303 -7.12 13.85 17.72
N TRP A 304 -7.42 12.73 18.38
CA TRP A 304 -7.31 11.38 17.80
C TRP A 304 -8.39 11.13 16.74
N LEU A 305 -9.65 11.50 17.01
CA LEU A 305 -10.75 11.42 16.03
C LEU A 305 -10.48 12.30 14.80
N ALA A 306 -10.01 13.52 15.01
CA ALA A 306 -9.61 14.46 13.97
C ALA A 306 -8.43 13.91 13.19
N ARG A 307 -7.39 13.35 13.84
CA ARG A 307 -6.27 12.67 13.15
C ARG A 307 -6.74 11.47 12.34
N LYS A 308 -7.64 10.62 12.84
CA LYS A 308 -8.24 9.53 12.06
C LYS A 308 -9.07 10.02 10.88
N GLN A 309 -9.78 11.14 11.04
CA GLN A 309 -10.52 11.77 9.95
C GLN A 309 -9.56 12.40 8.94
N TYR A 310 -8.47 13.02 9.38
CA TYR A 310 -7.43 13.60 8.56
C TYR A 310 -6.59 12.53 7.85
N GLU A 311 -6.35 11.37 8.46
CA GLU A 311 -5.73 10.21 7.83
C GLU A 311 -6.63 9.67 6.72
N LYS A 312 -7.94 9.54 6.97
CA LYS A 312 -8.92 9.23 5.92
C LYS A 312 -9.00 10.32 4.84
N LEU A 313 -8.83 11.59 5.20
CA LEU A 313 -8.80 12.71 4.25
C LEU A 313 -7.49 12.72 3.46
N ARG A 314 -6.36 12.37 4.08
CA ARG A 314 -5.02 12.25 3.50
C ARG A 314 -4.90 11.01 2.62
N GLU A 315 -5.60 9.93 2.92
CA GLU A 315 -5.78 8.80 2.01
C GLU A 315 -6.62 9.22 0.79
N LYS A 316 -7.65 10.06 0.98
CA LYS A 316 -8.44 10.64 -0.12
C LYS A 316 -7.68 11.69 -0.93
N ILE A 317 -6.80 12.47 -0.30
CA ILE A 317 -5.96 13.51 -0.92
C ILE A 317 -4.74 12.86 -1.59
N GLY A 318 -4.11 11.86 -0.99
CA GLY A 318 -3.07 11.04 -1.60
C GLY A 318 -3.57 10.21 -2.80
N ALA A 319 -4.87 9.88 -2.83
CA ALA A 319 -5.55 9.35 -4.02
C ALA A 319 -5.85 10.43 -5.09
N ARG A 320 -5.72 11.72 -4.75
CA ARG A 320 -5.95 12.89 -5.62
C ARG A 320 -4.63 13.51 -6.12
N GLU A 321 -3.56 13.43 -5.32
CA GLU A 321 -2.22 13.97 -5.60
C GLU A 321 -1.35 13.09 -6.52
N SER A 322 -1.84 11.91 -6.91
CA SER A 322 -1.33 11.20 -8.09
C SER A 322 -1.80 11.80 -9.42
N ASN A 323 -2.54 12.92 -9.40
CA ASN A 323 -2.95 13.70 -10.57
C ASN A 323 -2.91 15.21 -10.26
N CYS A 324 -1.73 15.83 -10.32
CA CYS A 324 -1.45 17.18 -10.86
C CYS A 324 -0.12 17.73 -10.33
N THR A 325 0.78 18.10 -11.24
CA THR A 325 2.01 18.89 -11.00
C THR A 325 1.83 20.30 -11.56
N GLY A 326 2.20 21.35 -10.81
CA GLY A 326 2.48 22.68 -11.40
C GLY A 326 2.09 23.92 -10.58
N THR A 327 2.99 24.34 -9.70
CA THR A 327 3.42 25.71 -9.30
C THR A 327 2.43 26.90 -9.32
N PHE A 328 2.10 27.37 -8.12
CA PHE A 328 1.71 28.74 -7.76
C PHE A 328 2.99 29.58 -7.56
N GLU A 329 3.05 30.85 -8.01
CA GLU A 329 3.46 32.00 -7.15
C GLU A 329 3.54 33.41 -7.80
N ASP A 330 3.46 33.62 -9.13
CA ASP A 330 3.69 34.98 -9.70
C ASP A 330 2.45 35.77 -10.21
N MET A 331 1.22 35.27 -10.06
CA MET A 331 0.01 35.87 -10.70
C MET A 331 -0.83 36.81 -9.83
N ALA A 332 -0.49 37.01 -8.56
CA ALA A 332 -1.36 37.69 -7.60
C ALA A 332 -1.35 39.23 -7.70
N ALA A 333 -0.24 39.85 -8.13
CA ALA A 333 -0.08 41.30 -8.08
C ALA A 333 -0.75 42.05 -9.26
N VAL A 334 -0.95 41.41 -10.42
CA VAL A 334 -1.41 42.08 -11.66
C VAL A 334 -2.94 41.97 -11.88
N LYS A 335 -3.63 41.05 -11.19
CA LYS A 335 -5.07 40.79 -11.38
C LYS A 335 -6.00 41.80 -10.71
N ILE A 336 -5.55 42.50 -9.67
CA ILE A 336 -6.42 43.39 -8.88
C ILE A 336 -6.79 44.65 -9.69
N GLN A 337 -5.86 45.21 -10.48
CA GLN A 337 -6.07 46.45 -11.23
C GLN A 337 -6.91 46.31 -12.51
N LYS A 338 -7.12 45.07 -13.01
CA LYS A 338 -7.93 44.78 -14.22
C LYS A 338 -9.39 44.39 -13.90
N CYS A 339 -9.69 44.01 -12.66
CA CYS A 339 -11.03 43.57 -12.24
C CYS A 339 -12.03 44.73 -12.12
N GLU A 340 -11.60 45.94 -11.75
CA GLU A 340 -12.52 47.06 -11.50
C GLU A 340 -13.14 47.63 -12.78
N LYS A 341 -12.41 47.59 -13.89
CA LYS A 341 -12.87 48.16 -15.17
C LYS A 341 -13.82 47.24 -15.93
N LYS A 342 -13.74 45.93 -15.71
CA LYS A 342 -14.54 44.90 -16.40
C LYS A 342 -15.93 44.68 -15.78
N LEU A 343 -16.06 44.96 -14.48
CA LEU A 343 -17.32 44.81 -13.74
C LEU A 343 -18.47 45.69 -14.26
N SER A 344 -18.16 46.84 -14.85
CA SER A 344 -19.17 47.79 -15.32
C SER A 344 -19.74 47.43 -16.70
N GLU A 345 -19.03 46.64 -17.49
CA GLU A 345 -19.43 46.22 -18.84
C GLU A 345 -20.16 44.87 -18.81
N ASP A 346 -19.78 43.98 -17.89
CA ASP A 346 -20.37 42.66 -17.70
C ASP A 346 -21.84 42.71 -17.18
N PHE A 347 -22.28 43.80 -16.54
CA PHE A 347 -23.63 43.90 -15.95
C PHE A 347 -24.77 43.91 -16.98
N ASN A 348 -24.54 44.52 -18.15
CA ASN A 348 -25.56 44.63 -19.20
C ASN A 348 -25.70 43.37 -20.06
N GLU A 349 -24.67 42.51 -20.10
CA GLU A 349 -24.67 41.23 -20.83
C GLU A 349 -25.33 40.08 -20.02
N ILE A 350 -25.52 40.27 -18.71
CA ILE A 350 -26.07 39.26 -17.78
C ILE A 350 -27.58 39.05 -17.93
N VAL A 351 -28.32 40.07 -18.34
CA VAL A 351 -29.80 40.03 -18.43
C VAL A 351 -30.27 39.11 -19.56
N GLU A 352 -29.55 39.02 -20.69
CA GLU A 352 -29.90 38.14 -21.81
C GLU A 352 -29.45 36.67 -21.60
N LYS A 353 -28.39 36.43 -20.81
CA LYS A 353 -27.89 35.07 -20.49
C LYS A 353 -28.72 34.32 -19.44
N GLU A 354 -29.54 35.01 -18.64
CA GLU A 354 -30.27 34.41 -17.51
C GLU A 354 -31.39 33.43 -17.92
N SER A 355 -32.00 33.57 -19.10
CA SER A 355 -33.09 32.68 -19.54
C SER A 355 -32.56 31.30 -19.97
N GLY A 356 -31.42 31.25 -20.68
CA GLY A 356 -30.76 30.00 -21.10
C GLY A 356 -30.02 29.27 -19.97
N LEU A 357 -29.60 29.97 -18.92
CA LEU A 357 -28.96 29.37 -17.74
C LEU A 357 -29.96 28.65 -16.82
N LYS A 358 -31.21 29.11 -16.75
CA LYS A 358 -32.26 28.46 -15.92
C LYS A 358 -32.61 27.06 -16.44
N GLU A 359 -32.75 26.87 -17.75
CA GLU A 359 -33.01 25.54 -18.34
C GLU A 359 -31.82 24.59 -18.18
N ASN A 360 -30.59 25.07 -18.38
CA ASN A 360 -29.38 24.27 -18.18
C ASN A 360 -29.14 23.92 -16.70
N ALA A 361 -29.42 24.84 -15.77
CA ALA A 361 -29.33 24.56 -14.33
C ALA A 361 -30.35 23.51 -13.91
N VAL A 362 -31.59 23.57 -14.39
CA VAL A 362 -32.64 22.56 -14.12
C VAL A 362 -32.21 21.19 -14.63
N VAL A 363 -31.69 21.08 -15.84
CA VAL A 363 -31.18 19.80 -16.39
C VAL A 363 -30.00 19.26 -15.58
N ARG A 364 -29.08 20.13 -15.13
CA ARG A 364 -27.92 19.73 -14.31
C ARG A 364 -28.31 19.34 -12.89
N ILE A 365 -29.29 20.01 -12.28
CA ILE A 365 -29.84 19.68 -10.96
C ILE A 365 -30.60 18.34 -11.04
N GLN A 366 -31.38 18.10 -12.09
CA GLN A 366 -32.05 16.83 -12.31
C GLN A 366 -31.04 15.68 -12.54
N ALA A 367 -29.98 15.92 -13.32
CA ALA A 367 -28.91 14.95 -13.53
C ALA A 367 -28.13 14.65 -12.23
N TRP A 368 -27.88 15.69 -11.42
CA TRP A 368 -27.24 15.56 -10.11
C TRP A 368 -28.11 14.78 -9.12
N TRP A 369 -29.41 15.06 -9.06
CA TRP A 369 -30.35 14.36 -8.18
C TRP A 369 -30.50 12.89 -8.57
N ARG A 370 -30.64 12.59 -9.87
CA ARG A 370 -30.65 11.20 -10.40
C ARG A 370 -29.34 10.48 -10.07
N GLY A 371 -28.20 11.15 -10.24
CA GLY A 371 -26.88 10.62 -9.91
C GLY A 371 -26.70 10.37 -8.40
N ASN A 372 -27.16 11.28 -7.54
CA ASN A 372 -27.08 11.11 -6.08
C ASN A 372 -28.02 10.02 -5.57
N ARG A 373 -29.22 9.91 -6.13
CA ARG A 373 -30.14 8.81 -5.81
C ARG A 373 -29.54 7.46 -6.21
N GLN A 374 -28.95 7.36 -7.41
CA GLN A 374 -28.28 6.13 -7.84
C GLN A 374 -27.05 5.82 -7.00
N ARG A 375 -26.27 6.83 -6.60
CA ARG A 375 -25.13 6.67 -5.68
C ARG A 375 -25.56 6.28 -4.28
N PHE A 376 -26.70 6.74 -3.79
CA PHE A 376 -27.26 6.34 -2.49
C PHE A 376 -27.74 4.89 -2.52
N ILE A 377 -28.42 4.49 -3.60
CA ILE A 377 -28.82 3.08 -3.83
C ILE A 377 -27.57 2.19 -3.91
N MET A 378 -26.57 2.59 -4.70
CA MET A 378 -25.29 1.88 -4.80
C MET A 378 -24.48 1.93 -3.49
N HIS A 379 -24.66 2.94 -2.64
CA HIS A 379 -24.01 3.01 -1.33
C HIS A 379 -24.57 1.94 -0.41
N ASN A 380 -25.90 1.80 -0.35
CA ASN A 380 -26.54 0.72 0.41
C ASN A 380 -26.16 -0.66 -0.15
N GLU A 381 -26.06 -0.80 -1.47
CA GLU A 381 -25.59 -2.02 -2.12
C GLU A 381 -24.10 -2.29 -1.82
N LEU A 382 -23.25 -1.27 -1.82
CA LEU A 382 -21.83 -1.37 -1.48
C LEU A 382 -21.62 -1.69 -0.01
N VAL A 383 -22.40 -1.11 0.91
CA VAL A 383 -22.38 -1.44 2.33
C VAL A 383 -22.83 -2.88 2.55
N SER A 384 -23.89 -3.31 1.87
CA SER A 384 -24.36 -4.70 1.89
C SER A 384 -23.33 -5.69 1.32
N ARG A 385 -22.67 -5.35 0.20
CA ARG A 385 -21.54 -6.10 -0.36
C ARG A 385 -20.35 -6.10 0.59
N HIS A 386 -20.05 -4.99 1.27
CA HIS A 386 -18.95 -4.89 2.22
C HIS A 386 -19.21 -5.74 3.46
N MET A 387 -20.44 -5.75 3.98
CA MET A 387 -20.87 -6.67 5.04
C MET A 387 -20.81 -8.12 4.57
N SER A 388 -21.28 -8.42 3.36
CA SER A 388 -21.20 -9.77 2.78
C SER A 388 -19.75 -10.24 2.62
N MET A 389 -18.84 -9.33 2.24
CA MET A 389 -17.42 -9.59 2.04
C MET A 389 -16.66 -9.68 3.38
N LYS A 390 -17.11 -8.96 4.41
CA LYS A 390 -16.65 -9.11 5.79
C LYS A 390 -17.10 -10.45 6.38
N MET A 391 -18.34 -10.85 6.17
CA MET A 391 -18.85 -12.17 6.57
C MET A 391 -18.19 -13.30 5.77
N TYR A 392 -17.84 -13.07 4.51
CA TYR A 392 -17.02 -13.99 3.73
C TYR A 392 -15.61 -14.12 4.32
N LYS A 393 -14.92 -13.01 4.65
CA LYS A 393 -13.61 -13.06 5.31
C LYS A 393 -13.65 -13.76 6.67
N LEU A 394 -14.67 -13.48 7.49
CA LEU A 394 -14.84 -14.15 8.78
C LEU A 394 -15.12 -15.65 8.61
N ARG A 395 -15.85 -16.05 7.56
CA ARG A 395 -16.00 -17.47 7.21
C ARG A 395 -14.70 -18.09 6.73
N VAL A 396 -13.92 -17.39 5.90
CA VAL A 396 -12.59 -17.83 5.45
C VAL A 396 -11.63 -17.97 6.63
N GLU A 397 -11.58 -17.00 7.54
CA GLU A 397 -10.75 -17.00 8.76
C GLU A 397 -11.20 -18.09 9.77
N ALA A 398 -12.50 -18.40 9.84
CA ALA A 398 -13.02 -19.51 10.63
C ALA A 398 -12.77 -20.89 10.00
N GLU A 399 -12.67 -20.96 8.66
CA GLU A 399 -12.40 -22.17 7.88
C GLU A 399 -10.89 -22.47 7.73
N GLU A 400 -10.01 -21.47 7.92
CA GLU A 400 -8.53 -21.61 7.89
C GLU A 400 -7.97 -22.51 9.00
N GLY A 401 -8.78 -22.91 9.99
CA GLY A 401 -8.38 -23.81 11.07
C GLY A 401 -8.65 -25.31 10.84
N THR A 402 -9.40 -25.72 9.81
CA THR A 402 -9.91 -27.11 9.73
C THR A 402 -9.66 -27.86 8.42
N HIS A 403 -9.17 -27.23 7.34
CA HIS A 403 -9.13 -27.90 6.02
C HIS A 403 -7.81 -27.83 5.22
N ILE A 404 -6.71 -27.34 5.79
CA ILE A 404 -5.42 -27.28 5.08
C ILE A 404 -4.82 -28.69 4.85
N ASP A 405 -5.18 -29.69 5.67
CA ASP A 405 -4.60 -31.03 5.58
C ASP A 405 -5.08 -31.87 4.37
N GLY A 406 -6.23 -31.57 3.76
CA GLY A 406 -6.76 -32.39 2.67
C GLY A 406 -5.99 -32.25 1.34
N TYR A 407 -5.59 -31.03 0.97
CA TYR A 407 -4.99 -30.70 -0.33
C TYR A 407 -3.47 -30.95 -0.42
N LEU A 408 -2.84 -31.16 0.74
CA LEU A 408 -1.42 -31.50 0.90
C LEU A 408 -1.18 -33.01 0.98
N THR A 409 -2.24 -33.82 0.94
CA THR A 409 -2.08 -35.28 0.82
C THR A 409 -1.39 -35.62 -0.52
N PRO A 410 -0.41 -36.55 -0.52
CA PRO A 410 0.29 -36.96 -1.73
C PRO A 410 -0.65 -37.79 -2.62
N VAL A 411 -1.42 -37.09 -3.44
CA VAL A 411 -2.34 -37.67 -4.42
C VAL A 411 -1.66 -37.63 -5.80
N PRO A 412 -1.80 -38.67 -6.65
CA PRO A 412 -1.25 -38.67 -8.00
C PRO A 412 -1.65 -37.42 -8.81
N VAL A 413 -0.72 -36.91 -9.63
CA VAL A 413 -0.89 -35.69 -10.43
C VAL A 413 -2.18 -35.71 -11.27
N HIS A 414 -2.48 -36.85 -11.89
CA HIS A 414 -3.69 -37.05 -12.71
C HIS A 414 -4.98 -36.91 -11.90
N THR A 415 -5.02 -37.49 -10.70
CA THR A 415 -6.17 -37.42 -9.79
C THR A 415 -6.37 -35.99 -9.28
N LYS A 416 -5.28 -35.33 -8.87
CA LYS A 416 -5.31 -33.94 -8.41
C LYS A 416 -5.81 -32.98 -9.50
N LEU A 417 -5.45 -33.24 -10.76
CA LEU A 417 -5.91 -32.47 -11.90
C LEU A 417 -7.41 -32.67 -12.17
N ARG A 418 -7.90 -33.91 -12.07
CA ARG A 418 -9.32 -34.25 -12.23
C ARG A 418 -10.19 -33.61 -11.15
N GLU A 419 -9.76 -33.67 -9.90
CA GLU A 419 -10.47 -33.04 -8.78
C GLU A 419 -10.52 -31.51 -8.94
N SER A 420 -9.42 -30.91 -9.40
CA SER A 420 -9.36 -29.46 -9.63
C SER A 420 -10.35 -29.01 -10.69
N VAL A 421 -10.59 -29.81 -11.74
CA VAL A 421 -11.60 -29.49 -12.77
C VAL A 421 -13.00 -29.37 -12.18
N THR A 422 -13.38 -30.27 -11.26
CA THR A 422 -14.67 -30.19 -10.56
C THR A 422 -14.75 -28.95 -9.66
N LEU A 423 -13.64 -28.61 -8.99
CA LEU A 423 -13.57 -27.46 -8.08
C LEU A 423 -13.64 -26.10 -8.79
N LEU A 424 -13.42 -26.01 -10.10
CA LEU A 424 -13.58 -24.76 -10.86
C LEU A 424 -15.02 -24.21 -10.83
N PHE A 425 -16.02 -25.06 -10.59
CA PHE A 425 -17.43 -24.67 -10.46
C PHE A 425 -17.92 -24.66 -9.02
N HIS A 426 -17.02 -24.75 -8.04
CA HIS A 426 -17.39 -24.72 -6.63
C HIS A 426 -17.99 -23.36 -6.23
N THR A 427 -18.90 -23.37 -5.26
CA THR A 427 -19.55 -22.15 -4.76
C THR A 427 -18.58 -21.24 -4.02
N ARG A 428 -17.55 -21.81 -3.39
CA ARG A 428 -16.50 -21.06 -2.68
C ARG A 428 -15.42 -20.57 -3.65
N MET A 429 -15.25 -19.25 -3.72
CA MET A 429 -14.24 -18.61 -4.58
C MET A 429 -12.80 -19.04 -4.29
N TYR A 430 -12.50 -19.36 -3.02
CA TYR A 430 -11.19 -19.87 -2.62
C TYR A 430 -10.86 -21.19 -3.34
N ASP A 431 -11.79 -22.15 -3.33
CA ASP A 431 -11.62 -23.45 -3.98
C ASP A 431 -11.45 -23.30 -5.50
N VAL A 432 -12.24 -22.42 -6.12
CA VAL A 432 -12.13 -22.11 -7.55
C VAL A 432 -10.73 -21.56 -7.89
N LYS A 433 -10.21 -20.65 -7.05
CA LYS A 433 -8.88 -20.07 -7.25
C LYS A 433 -7.77 -21.08 -7.03
N VAL A 434 -7.88 -21.93 -6.01
CA VAL A 434 -6.96 -23.04 -5.75
C VAL A 434 -6.96 -24.01 -6.92
N ALA A 435 -8.14 -24.38 -7.43
CA ALA A 435 -8.31 -25.23 -8.59
C ALA A 435 -7.64 -24.65 -9.85
N ALA A 436 -7.91 -23.38 -10.16
CA ALA A 436 -7.28 -22.69 -11.29
C ALA A 436 -5.75 -22.67 -11.15
N PHE A 437 -5.24 -22.44 -9.94
CA PHE A 437 -3.80 -22.45 -9.66
C PHE A 437 -3.19 -23.85 -9.86
N ILE A 438 -3.82 -24.89 -9.34
CA ILE A 438 -3.36 -26.28 -9.51
C ILE A 438 -3.35 -26.65 -11.00
N ILE A 439 -4.44 -26.38 -11.73
CA ILE A 439 -4.52 -26.64 -13.17
C ILE A 439 -3.39 -25.90 -13.90
N ASN A 440 -3.16 -24.62 -13.59
CA ASN A 440 -2.09 -23.86 -14.23
C ASN A 440 -0.71 -24.44 -13.96
N ARG A 441 -0.42 -24.80 -12.70
CA ARG A 441 0.89 -25.36 -12.34
C ARG A 441 1.13 -26.73 -12.95
N LEU A 442 0.14 -27.63 -12.90
CA LEU A 442 0.29 -28.99 -13.39
C LEU A 442 0.35 -29.05 -14.92
N THR A 443 -0.49 -28.29 -15.62
CA THR A 443 -0.44 -28.23 -17.10
C THR A 443 0.84 -27.58 -17.63
N ALA A 444 1.55 -26.80 -16.80
CA ALA A 444 2.85 -26.23 -17.14
C ALA A 444 4.03 -27.21 -16.98
N LEU A 445 3.85 -28.36 -16.32
CA LEU A 445 4.94 -29.30 -16.05
C LEU A 445 5.48 -29.95 -17.33
N SER A 446 4.59 -30.35 -18.24
CA SER A 446 4.97 -30.87 -19.55
C SER A 446 3.82 -30.80 -20.56
N PRO A 447 4.12 -30.79 -21.87
CA PRO A 447 3.09 -30.91 -22.92
C PRO A 447 2.21 -32.16 -22.77
N HIS A 448 2.75 -33.28 -22.26
CA HIS A 448 1.98 -34.50 -22.02
C HIS A 448 0.96 -34.36 -20.90
N VAL A 449 1.29 -33.64 -19.80
CA VAL A 449 0.31 -33.36 -18.74
C VAL A 449 -0.76 -32.39 -19.25
N CYS A 450 -0.38 -31.40 -20.06
CA CYS A 450 -1.34 -30.55 -20.77
C CYS A 450 -2.24 -31.36 -21.72
N SER A 451 -1.68 -32.37 -22.40
CA SER A 451 -2.45 -33.29 -23.25
C SER A 451 -3.44 -34.11 -22.45
N TYR A 452 -3.01 -34.69 -21.32
CA TYR A 452 -3.90 -35.41 -20.42
C TYR A 452 -5.06 -34.53 -19.93
N PHE A 453 -4.76 -33.29 -19.55
CA PHE A 453 -5.77 -32.32 -19.15
C PHE A 453 -6.79 -32.05 -20.25
N VAL A 454 -6.31 -31.74 -21.46
CA VAL A 454 -7.17 -31.34 -22.58
C VAL A 454 -7.99 -32.50 -23.10
N VAL A 455 -7.37 -33.68 -23.27
CA VAL A 455 -7.96 -34.82 -23.96
C VAL A 455 -8.70 -35.75 -22.98
N ASP A 456 -8.01 -36.28 -21.97
CA ASP A 456 -8.58 -37.28 -21.06
C ASP A 456 -9.58 -36.67 -20.06
N ILE A 457 -9.31 -35.47 -19.55
CA ILE A 457 -10.21 -34.78 -18.61
C ILE A 457 -11.21 -33.87 -19.34
N ARG A 458 -11.07 -33.69 -20.66
CA ARG A 458 -11.84 -32.69 -21.45
C ARG A 458 -11.73 -31.28 -20.88
N GLY A 459 -10.55 -30.95 -20.38
CA GLY A 459 -10.27 -29.72 -19.65
C GLY A 459 -10.46 -28.45 -20.47
N LEU A 460 -10.28 -28.50 -21.80
CA LEU A 460 -10.54 -27.34 -22.67
C LEU A 460 -12.02 -26.93 -22.65
N ALA A 461 -12.94 -27.89 -22.76
CA ALA A 461 -14.37 -27.62 -22.69
C ALA A 461 -14.75 -27.00 -21.34
N VAL A 462 -14.21 -27.54 -20.25
CA VAL A 462 -14.42 -27.01 -18.89
C VAL A 462 -13.88 -25.58 -18.74
N ILE A 463 -12.68 -25.30 -19.29
CA ILE A 463 -12.13 -23.94 -19.28
C ILE A 463 -13.03 -22.99 -20.07
N LEU A 464 -13.50 -23.39 -21.26
CA LEU A 464 -14.41 -22.58 -22.07
C LEU A 464 -15.70 -22.28 -21.32
N ASP A 465 -16.37 -23.29 -20.77
CA ASP A 465 -17.59 -23.13 -19.99
C ASP A 465 -17.39 -22.20 -18.79
N ARG A 466 -16.25 -22.35 -18.09
CA ARG A 466 -15.95 -21.49 -16.95
C ARG A 466 -15.69 -20.06 -17.38
N LEU A 467 -14.93 -19.86 -18.44
CA LEU A 467 -14.58 -18.56 -19.01
C LEU A 467 -15.78 -17.82 -19.62
N GLU A 468 -16.81 -18.52 -20.07
CA GLU A 468 -18.07 -17.89 -20.51
C GLU A 468 -18.93 -17.39 -19.34
N GLN A 469 -18.78 -17.97 -18.14
CA GLN A 469 -19.58 -17.63 -16.95
C GLN A 469 -18.95 -16.56 -16.05
N VAL A 470 -17.80 -15.99 -16.43
CA VAL A 470 -17.07 -15.05 -15.56
C VAL A 470 -17.71 -13.67 -15.50
N ASP A 471 -17.80 -13.12 -14.30
CA ASP A 471 -18.10 -11.70 -14.08
C ASP A 471 -16.82 -10.85 -14.05
N ARG A 472 -16.99 -9.51 -14.05
CA ARG A 472 -15.88 -8.54 -13.96
C ARG A 472 -15.51 -8.18 -12.51
N GLY A 473 -15.92 -9.00 -11.55
CA GLY A 473 -15.58 -8.84 -10.15
C GLY A 473 -14.09 -9.10 -9.89
N PRO A 474 -13.51 -8.51 -8.83
CA PRO A 474 -12.08 -8.63 -8.54
C PRO A 474 -11.66 -10.09 -8.29
N GLY A 475 -12.47 -10.89 -7.59
CA GLY A 475 -12.16 -12.31 -7.35
C GLY A 475 -12.14 -13.16 -8.62
N MET A 476 -13.13 -13.01 -9.49
CA MET A 476 -13.17 -13.70 -10.78
C MET A 476 -12.08 -13.23 -11.73
N THR A 477 -11.67 -11.95 -11.64
CA THR A 477 -10.58 -11.43 -12.47
C THR A 477 -9.25 -12.13 -12.19
N GLU A 478 -8.96 -12.45 -10.93
CA GLU A 478 -7.76 -13.22 -10.56
C GLU A 478 -7.82 -14.65 -11.14
N VAL A 479 -9.00 -15.29 -11.09
CA VAL A 479 -9.21 -16.62 -11.68
C VAL A 479 -9.04 -16.56 -13.20
N VAL A 480 -9.63 -15.57 -13.88
CA VAL A 480 -9.47 -15.36 -15.33
C VAL A 480 -8.02 -15.12 -15.69
N ALA A 481 -7.26 -14.36 -14.92
CA ALA A 481 -5.83 -14.14 -15.18
C ALA A 481 -5.02 -15.46 -15.14
N ILE A 482 -5.32 -16.34 -14.18
CA ILE A 482 -4.70 -17.67 -14.10
C ILE A 482 -5.13 -18.55 -15.28
N LEU A 483 -6.43 -18.61 -15.56
CA LEU A 483 -6.96 -19.43 -16.65
C LEU A 483 -6.56 -18.93 -18.03
N ALA A 484 -6.30 -17.63 -18.21
CA ALA A 484 -5.80 -17.06 -19.46
C ALA A 484 -4.42 -17.64 -19.84
N GLU A 485 -3.56 -17.85 -18.84
CA GLU A 485 -2.26 -18.49 -19.04
C GLU A 485 -2.41 -19.96 -19.46
N VAL A 486 -3.33 -20.70 -18.82
CA VAL A 486 -3.66 -22.08 -19.21
C VAL A 486 -4.22 -22.14 -20.62
N PHE A 487 -5.11 -21.22 -20.95
CA PHE A 487 -5.75 -21.13 -22.25
C PHE A 487 -4.74 -20.82 -23.36
N LEU A 488 -3.81 -19.89 -23.13
CA LEU A 488 -2.70 -19.63 -24.05
C LEU A 488 -1.80 -20.85 -24.22
N ARG A 489 -1.47 -21.55 -23.12
CA ARG A 489 -0.65 -22.77 -23.16
C ARG A 489 -1.29 -23.86 -24.00
N ILE A 490 -2.61 -24.03 -23.89
CA ILE A 490 -3.37 -24.96 -24.73
C ILE A 490 -3.33 -24.52 -26.20
N ALA A 491 -3.51 -23.22 -26.47
CA ALA A 491 -3.45 -22.67 -27.83
C ALA A 491 -2.10 -22.88 -28.51
N GLN A 492 -1.00 -22.88 -27.75
CA GLN A 492 0.38 -23.01 -28.22
C GLN A 492 0.96 -24.43 -28.04
N CYS A 493 0.18 -25.39 -27.54
CA CYS A 493 0.69 -26.72 -27.24
C CYS A 493 1.09 -27.46 -28.53
N PRO A 494 2.32 -28.02 -28.61
CA PRO A 494 2.79 -28.71 -29.81
C PRO A 494 2.23 -30.14 -29.94
N GLU A 495 1.57 -30.68 -28.91
CA GLU A 495 1.10 -32.06 -28.89
C GLU A 495 -0.05 -32.29 -29.89
N PRO A 496 0.07 -33.24 -30.84
CA PRO A 496 -0.93 -33.47 -31.88
C PRO A 496 -2.35 -33.74 -31.36
N ALA A 497 -2.48 -34.38 -30.21
CA ALA A 497 -3.78 -34.65 -29.60
C ALA A 497 -4.46 -33.38 -29.10
N VAL A 498 -3.71 -32.45 -28.51
CA VAL A 498 -4.21 -31.13 -28.09
C VAL A 498 -4.57 -30.28 -29.30
N ILE A 499 -3.75 -30.31 -30.35
CA ILE A 499 -4.02 -29.57 -31.59
C ILE A 499 -5.38 -29.97 -32.18
N ARG A 500 -5.67 -31.28 -32.26
CA ARG A 500 -6.96 -31.78 -32.75
C ARG A 500 -8.14 -31.30 -31.89
N GLU A 501 -8.00 -31.33 -30.57
CA GLU A 501 -9.06 -30.88 -29.67
C GLU A 501 -9.33 -29.37 -29.81
N VAL A 502 -8.26 -28.57 -29.91
CA VAL A 502 -8.38 -27.13 -30.16
C VAL A 502 -9.00 -26.85 -31.53
N ASP A 503 -8.65 -27.62 -32.57
CA ASP A 503 -9.24 -27.47 -33.90
C ASP A 503 -10.74 -27.81 -33.88
N PHE A 504 -11.14 -28.81 -33.10
CA PHE A 504 -12.54 -29.15 -32.88
C PHE A 504 -13.32 -28.01 -32.20
N PHE A 505 -12.76 -27.39 -31.16
CA PHE A 505 -13.36 -26.27 -30.43
C PHE A 505 -12.96 -24.88 -30.96
N LEU A 506 -12.38 -24.78 -32.16
CA LEU A 506 -11.72 -23.56 -32.63
C LEU A 506 -12.66 -22.35 -32.66
N LYS A 507 -13.92 -22.55 -33.08
CA LYS A 507 -14.95 -21.52 -33.12
C LYS A 507 -15.18 -20.90 -31.73
N ASP A 508 -15.33 -21.74 -30.72
CA ASP A 508 -15.64 -21.31 -29.36
C ASP A 508 -14.40 -20.71 -28.70
N CYS A 509 -13.22 -21.28 -28.96
CA CYS A 509 -11.95 -20.71 -28.52
C CYS A 509 -11.76 -19.26 -29.04
N VAL A 510 -11.98 -19.03 -30.33
CA VAL A 510 -11.88 -17.69 -30.94
C VAL A 510 -12.92 -16.74 -30.35
N LYS A 511 -14.18 -17.20 -30.21
CA LYS A 511 -15.27 -16.40 -29.61
C LYS A 511 -14.94 -15.98 -28.19
N VAL A 512 -14.54 -16.91 -27.32
CA VAL A 512 -14.20 -16.66 -25.91
C VAL A 512 -12.98 -15.75 -25.81
N ALA A 513 -11.93 -15.99 -26.61
CA ALA A 513 -10.72 -15.19 -26.58
C ALA A 513 -10.99 -13.72 -26.93
N PHE A 514 -11.73 -13.44 -28.01
CA PHE A 514 -12.12 -12.08 -28.35
C PHE A 514 -13.02 -11.43 -27.30
N HIS A 515 -13.96 -12.20 -26.73
CA HIS A 515 -14.84 -11.71 -25.69
C HIS A 515 -14.05 -11.25 -24.46
N LEU A 516 -13.12 -12.07 -23.97
CA LEU A 516 -12.33 -11.76 -22.77
C LEU A 516 -11.26 -10.70 -23.01
N PHE A 517 -10.60 -10.73 -24.17
CA PHE A 517 -9.69 -9.65 -24.62
C PHE A 517 -10.39 -8.29 -24.55
N TYR A 518 -11.64 -8.22 -25.00
CA TYR A 518 -12.42 -6.99 -24.99
C TYR A 518 -13.03 -6.65 -23.62
N ALA A 519 -13.52 -7.66 -22.88
CA ALA A 519 -14.18 -7.46 -21.60
C ALA A 519 -13.20 -7.02 -20.49
N PHE A 520 -11.96 -7.53 -20.52
CA PHE A 520 -10.92 -7.28 -19.52
C PHE A 520 -9.82 -6.32 -20.01
N TYR A 521 -10.17 -5.39 -20.92
CA TYR A 521 -9.25 -4.42 -21.54
C TYR A 521 -8.42 -3.57 -20.56
N THR A 522 -8.85 -3.45 -19.31
CA THR A 522 -8.13 -2.73 -18.24
C THR A 522 -7.00 -3.55 -17.61
N TYR A 523 -6.90 -4.85 -17.88
CA TYR A 523 -5.95 -5.77 -17.27
C TYR A 523 -4.88 -6.21 -18.28
N PRO A 524 -3.65 -5.65 -18.20
CA PRO A 524 -2.64 -5.83 -19.24
C PRO A 524 -2.28 -7.30 -19.52
N ASN A 525 -2.08 -8.10 -18.47
CA ASN A 525 -1.74 -9.53 -18.61
C ASN A 525 -2.86 -10.33 -19.30
N ILE A 526 -4.13 -10.06 -18.96
CA ILE A 526 -5.27 -10.78 -19.56
C ILE A 526 -5.36 -10.44 -21.06
N VAL A 527 -5.23 -9.15 -21.40
CA VAL A 527 -5.21 -8.68 -22.79
C VAL A 527 -4.06 -9.30 -23.58
N GLN A 528 -2.85 -9.36 -22.99
CA GLN A 528 -1.69 -10.00 -23.62
C GLN A 528 -1.96 -11.49 -23.90
N MET A 529 -2.34 -12.25 -22.87
CA MET A 529 -2.52 -13.71 -22.99
C MET A 529 -3.61 -14.08 -24.01
N PHE A 530 -4.77 -13.40 -23.97
CA PHE A 530 -5.81 -13.66 -24.98
C PHE A 530 -5.44 -13.12 -26.36
N GLY A 531 -4.70 -12.00 -26.47
CA GLY A 531 -4.22 -11.50 -27.75
C GLY A 531 -3.24 -12.45 -28.44
N GLU A 532 -2.29 -13.00 -27.69
CA GLU A 532 -1.36 -14.04 -28.16
C GLU A 532 -2.10 -15.35 -28.52
N ALA A 533 -3.13 -15.72 -27.76
CA ALA A 533 -3.97 -16.90 -28.07
C ALA A 533 -4.74 -16.69 -29.38
N ILE A 534 -5.33 -15.51 -29.60
CA ILE A 534 -6.02 -15.15 -30.85
C ILE A 534 -5.06 -15.26 -32.05
N VAL A 535 -3.84 -14.74 -31.91
CA VAL A 535 -2.79 -14.87 -32.93
C VAL A 535 -2.43 -16.33 -33.19
N SER A 536 -2.34 -17.14 -32.14
CA SER A 536 -2.03 -18.57 -32.24
C SER A 536 -3.15 -19.33 -32.98
N PHE A 537 -4.41 -18.99 -32.71
CA PHE A 537 -5.55 -19.58 -33.41
C PHE A 537 -5.65 -19.17 -34.87
N TRP A 538 -5.30 -17.92 -35.21
CA TRP A 538 -5.34 -17.45 -36.60
C TRP A 538 -4.40 -18.24 -37.52
N LYS A 539 -3.26 -18.69 -36.99
CA LYS A 539 -2.28 -19.50 -37.73
C LYS A 539 -2.77 -20.91 -38.07
N LYS A 540 -3.90 -21.36 -37.51
CA LYS A 540 -4.43 -22.71 -37.73
C LYS A 540 -5.14 -22.84 -39.09
N PRO A 541 -5.05 -24.00 -39.77
CA PRO A 541 -5.71 -24.22 -41.05
C PRO A 541 -7.23 -23.98 -40.97
N GLY A 542 -7.78 -23.19 -41.89
CA GLY A 542 -9.21 -22.93 -41.96
C GLY A 542 -9.78 -22.03 -40.84
N ALA A 543 -8.93 -21.40 -40.01
CA ALA A 543 -9.36 -20.54 -38.91
C ALA A 543 -10.07 -19.26 -39.36
N VAL A 544 -9.70 -18.71 -40.54
CA VAL A 544 -10.15 -17.40 -41.06
C VAL A 544 -11.67 -17.20 -40.98
N LYS A 545 -12.46 -18.25 -41.25
CA LYS A 545 -13.94 -18.19 -41.23
C LYS A 545 -14.53 -17.84 -39.86
N TYR A 546 -13.79 -18.05 -38.76
CA TYR A 546 -14.23 -17.76 -37.39
C TYR A 546 -13.88 -16.33 -36.92
N PHE A 547 -13.14 -15.57 -37.73
CA PHE A 547 -12.60 -14.25 -37.37
C PHE A 547 -13.35 -13.09 -38.03
N ASN A 548 -14.58 -13.31 -38.49
CA ASN A 548 -15.42 -12.27 -39.11
C ASN A 548 -15.60 -11.00 -38.23
N LYS A 549 -15.56 -11.15 -36.90
CA LYS A 549 -15.67 -10.05 -35.93
C LYS A 549 -14.33 -9.40 -35.55
N SER A 550 -13.20 -9.87 -36.08
CA SER A 550 -11.86 -9.36 -35.73
C SER A 550 -11.74 -7.85 -35.94
N LYS A 551 -12.22 -7.32 -37.07
CA LYS A 551 -12.21 -5.88 -37.39
C LYS A 551 -12.90 -5.04 -36.32
N TYR A 552 -14.04 -5.51 -35.79
CA TYR A 552 -14.76 -4.82 -34.72
C TYR A 552 -13.92 -4.76 -33.44
N TYR A 553 -13.37 -5.90 -33.00
CA TYR A 553 -12.60 -5.97 -31.76
C TYR A 553 -11.28 -5.20 -31.84
N ILE A 554 -10.58 -5.26 -32.99
CA ILE A 554 -9.34 -4.50 -33.22
C ILE A 554 -9.62 -3.00 -33.19
N SER A 555 -10.65 -2.52 -33.90
CA SER A 555 -11.03 -1.11 -33.90
C SER A 555 -11.45 -0.61 -32.51
N ALA A 556 -12.23 -1.41 -31.78
CA ALA A 556 -12.65 -1.05 -30.43
C ALA A 556 -11.49 -1.05 -29.43
N ALA A 557 -10.51 -1.95 -29.58
CA ALA A 557 -9.28 -1.95 -28.78
C ALA A 557 -8.38 -0.77 -29.14
N ASP A 558 -8.27 -0.41 -30.41
CA ASP A 558 -7.48 0.73 -30.89
C ASP A 558 -7.95 2.05 -30.25
N GLN A 559 -9.27 2.31 -30.27
CA GLN A 559 -9.85 3.48 -29.61
C GLN A 559 -9.56 3.52 -28.11
N ARG A 560 -9.62 2.36 -27.43
CA ARG A 560 -9.38 2.26 -25.98
C ARG A 560 -7.91 2.42 -25.62
N PHE A 561 -7.02 1.87 -26.44
CA PHE A 561 -5.60 1.80 -26.14
C PHE A 561 -4.82 3.01 -26.67
N ASN A 562 -5.39 3.84 -27.54
CA ASN A 562 -4.73 5.04 -28.08
C ASN A 562 -4.14 5.96 -26.99
N ARG A 563 -4.87 6.12 -25.86
CA ARG A 563 -4.44 6.97 -24.73
C ARG A 563 -3.35 6.37 -23.84
N LEU A 564 -2.97 5.11 -24.05
CA LEU A 564 -1.95 4.44 -23.25
C LEU A 564 -0.53 4.83 -23.70
N PRO A 565 0.49 4.74 -22.84
CA PRO A 565 1.89 4.90 -23.25
C PRO A 565 2.29 3.86 -24.31
N ASP A 566 3.17 4.20 -25.24
CA ASP A 566 3.62 3.27 -26.30
C ASP A 566 4.37 2.04 -25.75
N SER A 567 4.91 2.14 -24.53
CA SER A 567 5.51 1.02 -23.80
C SER A 567 4.49 0.08 -23.15
N ASP A 568 3.18 0.35 -23.22
CA ASP A 568 2.15 -0.50 -22.62
C ASP A 568 1.97 -1.80 -23.43
N ILE A 569 2.05 -2.93 -22.74
CA ILE A 569 1.98 -4.27 -23.35
C ILE A 569 0.68 -4.51 -24.14
N ARG A 570 -0.41 -3.80 -23.80
CA ARG A 570 -1.68 -3.89 -24.53
C ARG A 570 -1.58 -3.27 -25.92
N LYS A 571 -0.86 -2.13 -26.05
CA LYS A 571 -0.57 -1.52 -27.35
C LYS A 571 0.31 -2.45 -28.19
N ALA A 572 1.39 -2.97 -27.60
CA ALA A 572 2.27 -3.92 -28.29
C ALA A 572 1.51 -5.17 -28.78
N THR A 573 0.63 -5.73 -27.94
CA THR A 573 -0.23 -6.86 -28.29
C THR A 573 -1.19 -6.51 -29.43
N LEU A 574 -1.83 -5.33 -29.37
CA LEU A 574 -2.75 -4.88 -30.41
C LEU A 574 -2.04 -4.66 -31.76
N GLU A 575 -0.84 -4.08 -31.77
CA GLU A 575 -0.06 -3.90 -33.00
C GLU A 575 0.33 -5.23 -33.62
N MET A 576 0.78 -6.20 -32.81
CA MET A 576 1.01 -7.57 -33.27
C MET A 576 -0.26 -8.18 -33.91
N MET A 577 -1.41 -8.02 -33.26
CA MET A 577 -2.68 -8.50 -33.80
C MET A 577 -3.06 -7.82 -35.12
N LYS A 578 -2.86 -6.50 -35.24
CA LYS A 578 -3.11 -5.76 -36.49
C LYS A 578 -2.21 -6.21 -37.63
N ILE A 579 -0.97 -6.59 -37.36
CA ILE A 579 -0.04 -7.08 -38.38
C ILE A 579 -0.51 -8.45 -38.91
N ILE A 580 -0.95 -9.33 -38.01
CA ILE A 580 -1.23 -10.74 -38.33
C ILE A 580 -2.66 -10.94 -38.87
N LEU A 581 -3.65 -10.23 -38.33
CA LEU A 581 -5.08 -10.41 -38.64
C LEU A 581 -5.57 -9.51 -39.80
N LYS A 582 -4.65 -9.04 -40.64
CA LYS A 582 -4.94 -8.16 -41.78
C LYS A 582 -5.76 -8.84 -42.87
#